data_AF-A1BEW4-F1
#
_entry.id   AF-A1BEW4-F1
#
_cell.length_a   1.000
_cell.length_b   1.000
_cell.length_c   1.000
_cell.angle_alpha   90.00
_cell.angle_beta   90.00
_cell.angle_gamma   90.00
#
_symmetry.space_group_name_H-M   'P 1'
#
loop_
_entity.id
_entity.type
_entity.pdbx_description
1 polymer ?
#
loop_
_entity_poly.entity_id
_entity_poly.type
_entity_poly.pdbx_seq_one_letter_code
_entity_poly.pdbx_strand_id
1 'polypeptide(L)'
;MASPKHLEILKQGVEVWNEWRDQHKNVIPDFRGADLKFINLANANLSIANLRTAKFSYTNLTRANLSGSNLADANLTGANLTGANLSRCNLSIANLSTANLSKANLEGAILIDADLTRANFRESNLIFASLSGSALIKTDFSNASVGWTIFTYLDLSPLYNCAIGLETIIHKGPSSVGIDTIYQSNGNIPEVFLRGCGLSDEFIAYIPSLTGKGIEYYSCFISYSHKDEVFTKRLHNDLQANGVRCWFAPHDMKIGDKIRPTIDDSIRVHDKLLLILSEHSVQSDWVEHEVEHAFDLEKERKQTGLFPLRIDESIMESTTGWAGNVKRQRHIGDFTKWKQRDAYQAAFDRLLRDLKA
;
A
#
# COMPACT_ATOMS: atom_id res chain seq x y z
N MET A 1 -8.13 -19.45 37.97
CA MET A 1 -7.24 -18.75 38.93
C MET A 1 -5.89 -19.43 38.92
N ALA A 2 -4.82 -18.68 39.15
CA ALA A 2 -3.46 -19.20 39.23
C ALA A 2 -3.28 -20.23 40.35
N SER A 3 -2.34 -21.15 40.18
CA SER A 3 -1.95 -22.11 41.21
C SER A 3 -1.17 -21.41 42.32
N PRO A 4 -1.62 -21.47 43.59
CA PRO A 4 -0.91 -20.86 44.71
C PRO A 4 0.51 -21.42 44.86
N LYS A 5 0.67 -22.74 44.68
CA LYS A 5 1.97 -23.41 44.76
C LYS A 5 2.96 -22.91 43.70
N HIS A 6 2.51 -22.74 42.45
CA HIS A 6 3.39 -22.24 41.39
C HIS A 6 3.80 -20.79 41.66
N LEU A 7 2.87 -19.96 42.15
CA LEU A 7 3.16 -18.58 42.52
C LEU A 7 4.13 -18.48 43.69
N GLU A 8 3.98 -19.33 44.70
CA GLU A 8 4.87 -19.34 45.86
C GLU A 8 6.30 -19.69 45.47
N ILE A 9 6.49 -20.68 44.58
CA ILE A 9 7.82 -21.03 44.07
C ILE A 9 8.39 -19.89 43.22
N LEU A 10 7.60 -19.32 42.30
CA LEU A 10 8.05 -18.22 41.45
C LEU A 10 8.48 -16.98 42.29
N LYS A 11 7.77 -16.71 43.39
CA LYS A 11 8.07 -15.60 44.31
C LYS A 11 9.37 -15.79 45.10
N GLN A 12 9.89 -17.02 45.21
CA GLN A 12 11.19 -17.28 45.83
C GLN A 12 12.36 -16.85 44.93
N GLY A 13 12.12 -16.59 43.65
CA GLY A 13 13.11 -16.09 42.69
C GLY A 13 13.18 -16.93 41.42
N VAL A 14 13.74 -16.35 40.36
CA VAL A 14 13.84 -16.99 39.05
C VAL A 14 14.73 -18.24 39.08
N GLU A 15 15.80 -18.23 39.89
CA GLU A 15 16.70 -19.39 40.04
C GLU A 15 15.96 -20.59 40.63
N VAL A 16 15.30 -20.40 41.78
CA VAL A 16 14.48 -21.43 42.44
C VAL A 16 13.36 -21.93 41.51
N TRP A 17 12.71 -21.01 40.78
CA TRP A 17 11.71 -21.37 39.79
C TRP A 17 12.28 -22.25 38.67
N ASN A 18 13.42 -21.87 38.11
CA ASN A 18 14.05 -22.60 37.01
C ASN A 18 14.53 -23.98 37.46
N GLU A 19 15.14 -24.11 38.64
CA GLU A 19 15.49 -25.41 39.24
C GLU A 19 14.26 -26.31 39.42
N TRP A 20 13.18 -25.72 39.94
CA TRP A 20 11.91 -26.44 40.07
C TRP A 20 11.39 -26.90 38.71
N ARG A 21 11.45 -26.05 37.67
CA ARG A 21 11.04 -26.40 36.30
C ARG A 21 11.87 -27.53 35.70
N ASP A 22 13.17 -27.56 35.96
CA ASP A 22 14.05 -28.61 35.46
C ASP A 22 13.74 -29.98 36.08
N GLN A 23 13.30 -30.00 37.33
CA GLN A 23 12.84 -31.21 38.01
C GLN A 23 11.40 -31.61 37.64
N HIS A 24 10.59 -30.67 37.13
CA HIS A 24 9.15 -30.84 36.89
C HIS A 24 8.77 -30.57 35.43
N LYS A 25 9.55 -31.09 34.46
CA LYS A 25 9.37 -30.82 33.01
C LYS A 25 7.96 -31.14 32.48
N ASN A 26 7.31 -32.15 33.06
CA ASN A 26 5.96 -32.60 32.66
C ASN A 26 4.83 -31.76 33.26
N VAL A 27 5.13 -30.87 34.21
CA VAL A 27 4.12 -29.99 34.80
C VAL A 27 3.91 -28.80 33.89
N ILE A 28 2.64 -28.49 33.62
CA ILE A 28 2.21 -27.26 32.94
C ILE A 28 1.99 -26.19 34.03
N PRO A 29 2.82 -25.13 34.10
CA PRO A 29 2.60 -24.06 35.06
C PRO A 29 1.26 -23.36 34.82
N ASP A 30 0.58 -22.99 35.90
CA ASP A 30 -0.70 -22.27 35.85
C ASP A 30 -0.60 -20.98 36.64
N PHE A 31 -0.60 -19.88 35.90
CA PHE A 31 -0.49 -18.51 36.36
C PHE A 31 -1.67 -17.65 35.84
N ARG A 32 -2.82 -18.29 35.53
CA ARG A 32 -4.00 -17.58 35.02
C ARG A 32 -4.43 -16.44 35.93
N GLY A 33 -4.46 -15.22 35.39
CA GLY A 33 -4.86 -14.02 36.14
C GLY A 33 -3.88 -13.61 37.23
N ALA A 34 -2.68 -14.20 37.28
CA ALA A 34 -1.67 -13.86 38.27
C ALA A 34 -1.27 -12.38 38.16
N ASP A 35 -1.08 -11.73 39.31
CA ASP A 35 -0.47 -10.40 39.35
C ASP A 35 1.05 -10.56 39.43
N LEU A 36 1.72 -10.25 38.31
CA LEU A 36 3.16 -10.35 38.10
C LEU A 36 3.71 -9.02 37.56
N LYS A 37 3.08 -7.89 37.90
CA LYS A 37 3.52 -6.55 37.45
C LYS A 37 4.82 -6.15 38.15
N PHE A 38 5.67 -5.37 37.47
CA PHE A 38 6.89 -4.74 38.03
C PHE A 38 7.96 -5.69 38.59
N ILE A 39 7.80 -7.00 38.48
CA ILE A 39 8.80 -7.96 38.99
C ILE A 39 9.88 -8.25 37.95
N ASN A 40 10.99 -8.82 38.42
CA ASN A 40 12.05 -9.29 37.55
C ASN A 40 11.91 -10.80 37.29
N LEU A 41 11.58 -11.15 36.05
CA LEU A 41 11.48 -12.52 35.54
C LEU A 41 12.47 -12.76 34.39
N ALA A 42 13.56 -11.99 34.34
CA ALA A 42 14.58 -12.19 33.32
C ALA A 42 15.14 -13.61 33.38
N ASN A 43 15.26 -14.27 32.21
CA ASN A 43 15.68 -15.66 32.05
C ASN A 43 14.74 -16.71 32.71
N ALA A 44 13.53 -16.34 33.14
CA ALA A 44 12.60 -17.31 33.71
C ALA A 44 12.10 -18.32 32.65
N ASN A 45 12.04 -19.59 33.02
CA ASN A 45 11.46 -20.65 32.22
C ASN A 45 9.94 -20.74 32.46
N LEU A 46 9.19 -19.98 31.70
CA LEU A 46 7.72 -19.96 31.67
C LEU A 46 7.16 -20.69 30.45
N SER A 47 7.97 -21.57 29.83
CA SER A 47 7.54 -22.36 28.67
C SER A 47 6.30 -23.17 29.01
N ILE A 48 5.44 -23.35 28.00
CA ILE A 48 4.16 -24.08 28.05
C ILE A 48 3.16 -23.59 29.13
N ALA A 49 3.46 -22.53 29.87
CA ALA A 49 2.64 -22.05 30.97
C ALA A 49 1.28 -21.53 30.51
N ASN A 50 0.26 -21.72 31.33
CA ASN A 50 -1.02 -21.05 31.20
C ASN A 50 -0.95 -19.67 31.89
N LEU A 51 -0.81 -18.63 31.09
CA LEU A 51 -0.63 -17.23 31.49
C LEU A 51 -1.81 -16.35 31.03
N ARG A 52 -2.92 -16.98 30.64
CA ARG A 52 -4.12 -16.27 30.17
C ARG A 52 -4.56 -15.25 31.23
N THR A 53 -4.85 -14.01 30.81
CA THR A 53 -5.23 -12.89 31.70
C THR A 53 -4.21 -12.48 32.76
N ALA A 54 -2.98 -13.00 32.73
CA ALA A 54 -1.93 -12.60 33.68
C ALA A 54 -1.53 -11.13 33.47
N LYS A 55 -1.11 -10.47 34.56
CA LYS A 55 -0.73 -9.05 34.56
C LYS A 55 0.80 -8.95 34.64
N PHE A 56 1.41 -8.58 33.53
CA PHE A 56 2.84 -8.41 33.30
C PHE A 56 3.23 -6.96 32.98
N SER A 57 2.38 -5.99 33.32
CA SER A 57 2.67 -4.58 33.03
C SER A 57 4.01 -4.18 33.66
N TYR A 58 4.91 -3.62 32.85
CA TYR A 58 6.26 -3.20 33.23
C TYR A 58 7.15 -4.30 33.86
N THR A 59 6.85 -5.57 33.59
CA THR A 59 7.66 -6.71 34.06
C THR A 59 8.92 -6.86 33.21
N ASN A 60 10.05 -7.18 33.84
CA ASN A 60 11.25 -7.56 33.10
C ASN A 60 11.20 -9.04 32.74
N LEU A 61 11.03 -9.35 31.46
CA LEU A 61 11.01 -10.69 30.86
C LEU A 61 12.19 -10.88 29.88
N THR A 62 13.26 -10.09 30.03
CA THR A 62 14.45 -10.17 29.16
C THR A 62 14.96 -11.60 29.10
N ARG A 63 15.09 -12.15 27.89
CA ARG A 63 15.54 -13.53 27.63
C ARG A 63 14.72 -14.62 28.34
N ALA A 64 13.52 -14.32 28.83
CA ALA A 64 12.63 -15.33 29.39
C ALA A 64 12.24 -16.34 28.31
N ASN A 65 12.10 -17.61 28.71
CA ASN A 65 11.56 -18.63 27.83
C ASN A 65 10.06 -18.76 28.07
N LEU A 66 9.25 -18.27 27.13
CA LEU A 66 7.79 -18.33 27.15
C LEU A 66 7.26 -19.31 26.10
N SER A 67 8.11 -20.05 25.38
CA SER A 67 7.72 -20.83 24.19
C SER A 67 6.53 -21.75 24.45
N GLY A 68 5.54 -21.73 23.54
CA GLY A 68 4.32 -22.53 23.64
C GLY A 68 3.37 -22.13 24.77
N SER A 69 3.62 -21.02 25.49
CA SER A 69 2.72 -20.55 26.53
C SER A 69 1.42 -19.97 25.95
N ASN A 70 0.38 -19.98 26.78
CA ASN A 70 -0.89 -19.31 26.49
C ASN A 70 -0.95 -17.99 27.25
N LEU A 71 -0.69 -16.88 26.56
CA LEU A 71 -0.75 -15.50 27.02
C LEU A 71 -1.99 -14.76 26.49
N ALA A 72 -3.02 -15.49 26.03
CA ALA A 72 -4.22 -14.85 25.52
C ALA A 72 -4.82 -13.89 26.56
N ASP A 73 -5.19 -12.69 26.14
CA ASP A 73 -5.77 -11.64 26.99
C ASP A 73 -4.86 -11.22 28.17
N ALA A 74 -3.55 -11.51 28.11
CA ALA A 74 -2.59 -11.05 29.10
C ALA A 74 -2.27 -9.56 28.93
N ASN A 75 -2.02 -8.86 30.03
CA ASN A 75 -1.55 -7.47 30.01
C ASN A 75 -0.03 -7.44 30.11
N LEU A 76 0.65 -7.16 29.01
CA LEU A 76 2.10 -7.01 28.86
C LEU A 76 2.49 -5.54 28.59
N THR A 77 1.64 -4.58 28.94
CA THR A 77 1.89 -3.15 28.68
C THR A 77 3.23 -2.73 29.25
N GLY A 78 4.12 -2.21 28.39
CA GLY A 78 5.45 -1.73 28.79
C GLY A 78 6.40 -2.82 29.30
N ALA A 79 6.08 -4.10 29.13
CA ALA A 79 6.97 -5.20 29.52
C ALA A 79 8.26 -5.18 28.69
N ASN A 80 9.38 -5.56 29.31
CA ASN A 80 10.64 -5.74 28.60
C ASN A 80 10.82 -7.22 28.23
N LEU A 81 10.57 -7.56 26.97
CA LEU A 81 10.69 -8.90 26.37
C LEU A 81 11.94 -9.00 25.47
N THR A 82 12.95 -8.14 25.67
CA THR A 82 14.15 -8.13 24.82
C THR A 82 14.80 -9.53 24.77
N GLY A 83 14.93 -10.09 23.58
CA GLY A 83 15.51 -11.43 23.38
C GLY A 83 14.72 -12.59 23.98
N ALA A 84 13.46 -12.39 24.39
CA ALA A 84 12.63 -13.46 24.92
C ALA A 84 12.26 -14.49 23.84
N ASN A 85 12.07 -15.75 24.25
CA ASN A 85 11.56 -16.78 23.37
C ASN A 85 10.03 -16.89 23.52
N LEU A 86 9.29 -16.36 22.55
CA LEU A 86 7.83 -16.38 22.42
C LEU A 86 7.36 -17.31 21.29
N SER A 87 8.23 -18.18 20.79
CA SER A 87 7.87 -19.10 19.69
C SER A 87 6.63 -19.92 20.05
N ARG A 88 5.71 -20.03 19.09
CA ARG A 88 4.44 -20.77 19.19
C ARG A 88 3.56 -20.36 20.38
N CYS A 89 3.72 -19.14 20.89
CA CYS A 89 2.84 -18.63 21.95
C CYS A 89 1.49 -18.19 21.38
N ASN A 90 0.45 -18.33 22.20
CA ASN A 90 -0.82 -17.66 21.95
C ASN A 90 -0.83 -16.31 22.69
N LEU A 91 -0.77 -15.21 21.94
CA LEU A 91 -0.85 -13.82 22.40
C LEU A 91 -2.16 -13.15 21.90
N SER A 92 -3.17 -13.93 21.51
CA SER A 92 -4.43 -13.37 21.01
C SER A 92 -5.05 -12.42 22.03
N ILE A 93 -5.46 -11.24 21.58
CA ILE A 93 -6.11 -10.20 22.41
C ILE A 93 -5.19 -9.68 23.55
N ALA A 94 -3.91 -10.06 23.58
CA ALA A 94 -2.99 -9.56 24.60
C ALA A 94 -2.71 -8.07 24.39
N ASN A 95 -2.56 -7.33 25.49
CA ASN A 95 -2.11 -5.94 25.43
C ASN A 95 -0.59 -5.89 25.53
N LEU A 96 0.09 -5.64 24.42
CA LEU A 96 1.55 -5.47 24.31
C LEU A 96 1.92 -4.00 24.06
N SER A 97 1.00 -3.06 24.30
CA SER A 97 1.26 -1.66 24.04
C SER A 97 2.52 -1.19 24.77
N THR A 98 3.39 -0.47 24.07
CA THR A 98 4.70 0.01 24.55
C THR A 98 5.70 -1.08 24.99
N ALA A 99 5.41 -2.37 24.78
CA ALA A 99 6.33 -3.43 25.14
C ALA A 99 7.59 -3.44 24.24
N ASN A 100 8.72 -3.83 24.81
CA ASN A 100 9.96 -4.00 24.05
C ASN A 100 10.18 -5.47 23.72
N LEU A 101 9.91 -5.87 22.47
CA LEU A 101 10.15 -7.20 21.91
C LEU A 101 11.39 -7.24 20.98
N SER A 102 12.30 -6.27 21.11
CA SER A 102 13.49 -6.27 20.26
C SER A 102 14.28 -7.56 20.41
N LYS A 103 14.73 -8.13 19.28
CA LYS A 103 15.46 -9.41 19.22
C LYS A 103 14.69 -10.62 19.75
N ALA A 104 13.39 -10.50 20.06
CA ALA A 104 12.60 -11.62 20.53
C ALA A 104 12.33 -12.64 19.41
N ASN A 105 12.20 -13.91 19.78
CA ASN A 105 11.77 -14.95 18.84
C ASN A 105 10.26 -15.18 18.96
N LEU A 106 9.49 -14.74 17.96
CA LEU A 106 8.04 -14.94 17.86
C LEU A 106 7.66 -15.93 16.74
N GLU A 107 8.56 -16.84 16.38
CA GLU A 107 8.28 -17.82 15.32
C GLU A 107 6.99 -18.61 15.61
N GLY A 108 6.03 -18.55 14.69
CA GLY A 108 4.73 -19.23 14.84
C GLY A 108 3.84 -18.67 15.95
N ALA A 109 4.11 -17.49 16.50
CA ALA A 109 3.27 -16.88 17.53
C ALA A 109 1.94 -16.36 16.93
N ILE A 110 0.88 -16.44 17.73
CA ILE A 110 -0.46 -15.97 17.36
C ILE A 110 -0.72 -14.64 18.07
N LEU A 111 -0.70 -13.53 17.34
CA LEU A 111 -0.94 -12.16 17.85
C LEU A 111 -2.28 -11.60 17.36
N ILE A 112 -3.25 -12.48 17.10
CA ILE A 112 -4.55 -12.07 16.55
C ILE A 112 -5.26 -11.11 17.50
N ASP A 113 -5.71 -9.96 16.99
CA ASP A 113 -6.38 -8.90 17.74
C ASP A 113 -5.58 -8.36 18.94
N ALA A 114 -4.25 -8.55 18.97
CA ALA A 114 -3.39 -8.00 20.01
C ALA A 114 -3.24 -6.48 19.86
N ASP A 115 -3.15 -5.76 20.99
CA ASP A 115 -2.77 -4.35 20.97
C ASP A 115 -1.24 -4.23 20.96
N LEU A 116 -0.68 -3.88 19.80
CA LEU A 116 0.76 -3.71 19.61
C LEU A 116 1.15 -2.23 19.59
N THR A 117 0.26 -1.31 19.98
CA THR A 117 0.48 0.14 19.90
C THR A 117 1.81 0.53 20.55
N ARG A 118 2.72 1.13 19.78
CA ARG A 118 4.06 1.56 20.21
C ARG A 118 4.98 0.42 20.67
N ALA A 119 4.70 -0.83 20.30
CA ALA A 119 5.57 -1.95 20.59
C ALA A 119 6.82 -1.92 19.70
N ASN A 120 7.94 -2.37 20.24
CA ASN A 120 9.21 -2.44 19.52
C ASN A 120 9.50 -3.89 19.12
N PHE A 121 9.44 -4.19 17.83
CA PHE A 121 9.77 -5.48 17.21
C PHE A 121 11.11 -5.47 16.47
N ARG A 122 11.98 -4.47 16.71
CA ARG A 122 13.25 -4.35 15.98
C ARG A 122 14.10 -5.61 16.10
N GLU A 123 14.62 -6.10 14.98
CA GLU A 123 15.44 -7.32 14.91
C GLU A 123 14.75 -8.59 15.47
N SER A 124 13.43 -8.60 15.62
CA SER A 124 12.68 -9.79 16.08
C SER A 124 12.45 -10.80 14.95
N ASN A 125 12.13 -12.04 15.32
CA ASN A 125 11.74 -13.08 14.37
C ASN A 125 10.22 -13.29 14.38
N LEU A 126 9.54 -13.01 13.27
CA LEU A 126 8.08 -13.13 13.08
C LEU A 126 7.71 -14.17 12.00
N ILE A 127 8.64 -15.04 11.61
CA ILE A 127 8.38 -16.11 10.63
C ILE A 127 7.24 -17.00 11.15
N PHE A 128 6.28 -17.35 10.28
CA PHE A 128 5.06 -18.11 10.61
C PHE A 128 4.12 -17.45 11.63
N ALA A 129 4.40 -16.23 12.09
CA ALA A 129 3.52 -15.54 13.03
C ALA A 129 2.24 -15.03 12.35
N SER A 130 1.18 -14.87 13.13
CA SER A 130 -0.06 -14.22 12.68
C SER A 130 -0.27 -12.92 13.43
N LEU A 131 -0.30 -11.80 12.71
CA LEU A 131 -0.57 -10.46 13.25
C LEU A 131 -2.02 -10.03 13.00
N SER A 132 -2.90 -10.94 12.57
CA SER A 132 -4.20 -10.55 12.03
C SER A 132 -5.02 -9.70 12.99
N GLY A 133 -5.54 -8.55 12.54
CA GLY A 133 -6.41 -7.69 13.37
C GLY A 133 -5.69 -6.92 14.48
N SER A 134 -4.36 -7.04 14.59
CA SER A 134 -3.61 -6.35 15.64
C SER A 134 -3.55 -4.83 15.42
N ALA A 135 -3.55 -4.07 16.51
CA ALA A 135 -3.40 -2.62 16.46
C ALA A 135 -1.92 -2.25 16.33
N LEU A 136 -1.52 -1.69 15.19
CA LEU A 136 -0.11 -1.42 14.88
C LEU A 136 0.33 0.02 15.10
N ILE A 137 -0.43 0.88 15.77
CA ILE A 137 -0.12 2.32 15.84
C ILE A 137 1.28 2.55 16.45
N LYS A 138 2.21 3.11 15.67
CA LYS A 138 3.62 3.36 16.04
C LYS A 138 4.40 2.09 16.38
N THR A 139 4.02 0.96 15.82
CA THR A 139 4.73 -0.31 16.01
C THR A 139 5.93 -0.36 15.10
N ASP A 140 7.08 -0.74 15.66
CA ASP A 140 8.36 -0.67 14.95
C ASP A 140 8.88 -2.06 14.57
N PHE A 141 8.88 -2.35 13.28
CA PHE A 141 9.35 -3.60 12.70
C PHE A 141 10.75 -3.50 12.09
N SER A 142 11.51 -2.43 12.36
CA SER A 142 12.78 -2.21 11.67
C SER A 142 13.73 -3.41 11.81
N ASN A 143 14.24 -3.94 10.70
CA ASN A 143 15.10 -5.13 10.63
C ASN A 143 14.48 -6.42 11.22
N ALA A 144 13.16 -6.48 11.48
CA ALA A 144 12.51 -7.73 11.85
C ALA A 144 12.54 -8.73 10.68
N SER A 145 12.62 -10.02 10.99
CA SER A 145 12.53 -11.09 9.99
C SER A 145 11.11 -11.61 9.86
N VAL A 146 10.58 -11.64 8.64
CA VAL A 146 9.23 -12.14 8.32
C VAL A 146 9.30 -13.21 7.24
N GLY A 147 8.27 -14.05 7.14
CA GLY A 147 8.18 -15.11 6.13
C GLY A 147 7.10 -16.09 6.53
N TRP A 148 6.18 -16.39 5.61
CA TRP A 148 4.91 -17.06 5.92
C TRP A 148 4.15 -16.40 7.07
N THR A 149 4.37 -15.09 7.24
CA THR A 149 3.73 -14.27 8.28
C THR A 149 2.40 -13.76 7.73
N ILE A 150 1.37 -13.69 8.58
CA ILE A 150 0.02 -13.26 8.18
C ILE A 150 -0.19 -11.80 8.57
N PHE A 151 -0.35 -10.94 7.57
CA PHE A 151 -0.66 -9.52 7.67
C PHE A 151 -2.06 -9.24 7.11
N THR A 152 -3.10 -9.67 7.84
CA THR A 152 -4.51 -9.48 7.48
C THR A 152 -5.23 -8.61 8.51
N TYR A 153 -6.24 -7.86 8.11
CA TYR A 153 -6.98 -6.89 8.91
C TYR A 153 -6.05 -5.89 9.62
N LEU A 154 -5.07 -5.35 8.89
CA LEU A 154 -4.08 -4.40 9.42
C LEU A 154 -4.12 -3.06 8.67
N ASP A 155 -3.80 -1.98 9.40
CA ASP A 155 -3.31 -0.74 8.81
C ASP A 155 -1.77 -0.75 8.79
N LEU A 156 -1.23 -0.97 7.60
CA LEU A 156 0.21 -0.97 7.31
C LEU A 156 0.67 0.36 6.72
N SER A 157 -0.16 1.40 6.75
CA SER A 157 0.18 2.68 6.16
C SER A 157 1.27 3.41 6.94
N PRO A 158 2.18 4.14 6.26
CA PRO A 158 3.14 5.01 6.94
C PRO A 158 2.47 6.30 7.43
N LEU A 159 1.25 6.60 6.96
CA LEU A 159 0.45 7.72 7.45
C LEU A 159 0.21 7.54 8.95
N TYR A 160 0.40 8.62 9.71
CA TYR A 160 0.31 8.61 11.18
C TYR A 160 1.34 7.71 11.90
N ASN A 161 2.34 7.19 11.19
CA ASN A 161 3.30 6.19 11.67
C ASN A 161 2.56 4.98 12.26
N CYS A 162 1.64 4.35 11.52
CA CYS A 162 1.07 3.08 11.96
C CYS A 162 2.19 2.02 12.01
N ALA A 163 2.58 1.43 10.90
CA ALA A 163 3.71 0.48 10.89
C ALA A 163 5.03 1.18 10.50
N ILE A 164 6.02 1.16 11.38
CA ILE A 164 7.34 1.75 11.16
C ILE A 164 8.32 0.66 10.71
N GLY A 165 9.18 0.99 9.74
CA GLY A 165 10.32 0.15 9.35
C GLY A 165 9.99 -1.01 8.40
N LEU A 166 8.80 -0.99 7.79
CA LEU A 166 8.39 -1.98 6.78
C LEU A 166 9.38 -2.05 5.60
N GLU A 167 10.05 -0.94 5.27
CA GLU A 167 11.06 -0.86 4.20
C GLU A 167 12.37 -1.59 4.53
N THR A 168 12.60 -1.88 5.82
CA THR A 168 13.82 -2.50 6.34
C THR A 168 13.59 -3.92 6.85
N ILE A 169 12.36 -4.42 6.76
CA ILE A 169 12.04 -5.80 7.13
C ILE A 169 12.84 -6.76 6.25
N ILE A 170 13.31 -7.85 6.87
CA ILE A 170 14.05 -8.91 6.21
C ILE A 170 13.07 -10.03 5.85
N HIS A 171 12.80 -10.19 4.55
CA HIS A 171 11.93 -11.26 4.05
C HIS A 171 12.72 -12.58 3.92
N LYS A 172 12.30 -13.60 4.67
CA LYS A 172 12.81 -14.99 4.61
C LYS A 172 11.95 -15.90 3.75
N GLY A 173 10.80 -15.41 3.30
CA GLY A 173 9.83 -16.08 2.44
C GLY A 173 8.62 -15.16 2.18
N PRO A 174 7.70 -15.55 1.28
CA PRO A 174 6.50 -14.77 0.99
C PRO A 174 5.61 -14.69 2.24
N SER A 175 4.88 -13.59 2.40
CA SER A 175 3.96 -13.37 3.52
C SER A 175 2.59 -13.01 3.00
N SER A 176 1.54 -13.31 3.76
CA SER A 176 0.16 -13.07 3.32
C SER A 176 -0.26 -11.64 3.64
N VAL A 177 -0.68 -10.89 2.62
CA VAL A 177 -1.31 -9.57 2.76
C VAL A 177 -2.73 -9.66 2.24
N GLY A 178 -3.71 -9.37 3.10
CA GLY A 178 -5.14 -9.47 2.75
C GLY A 178 -5.64 -8.29 1.92
N ILE A 179 -6.73 -8.49 1.17
CA ILE A 179 -7.43 -7.39 0.49
C ILE A 179 -7.97 -6.38 1.50
N ASP A 180 -8.48 -6.86 2.64
CA ASP A 180 -8.84 -6.10 3.82
C ASP A 180 -7.73 -5.13 4.28
N THR A 181 -6.48 -5.60 4.30
CA THR A 181 -5.31 -4.84 4.73
C THR A 181 -4.94 -3.78 3.72
N ILE A 182 -5.08 -4.09 2.43
CA ILE A 182 -4.94 -3.11 1.35
C ILE A 182 -5.96 -1.97 1.55
N TYR A 183 -7.24 -2.28 1.78
CA TYR A 183 -8.29 -1.28 2.01
C TYR A 183 -8.07 -0.48 3.30
N GLN A 184 -7.75 -1.14 4.41
CA GLN A 184 -7.49 -0.47 5.70
C GLN A 184 -6.28 0.47 5.62
N SER A 185 -5.24 0.06 4.89
CA SER A 185 -4.07 0.90 4.63
C SER A 185 -4.32 1.96 3.54
N ASN A 186 -5.52 2.02 2.96
CA ASN A 186 -5.89 2.90 1.86
C ASN A 186 -4.89 2.82 0.67
N GLY A 187 -4.40 1.61 0.40
CA GLY A 187 -3.43 1.29 -0.64
C GLY A 187 -2.01 1.81 -0.37
N ASN A 188 -1.79 2.53 0.73
CA ASN A 188 -0.52 3.16 1.05
C ASN A 188 0.41 2.20 1.80
N ILE A 189 0.81 1.09 1.17
CA ILE A 189 1.76 0.13 1.77
C ILE A 189 3.09 0.27 1.01
N PRO A 190 4.26 0.31 1.70
CA PRO A 190 5.54 0.41 1.01
C PRO A 190 5.73 -0.69 -0.04
N GLU A 191 6.01 -0.31 -1.28
CA GLU A 191 6.10 -1.27 -2.38
C GLU A 191 7.18 -2.33 -2.17
N VAL A 192 8.31 -1.96 -1.55
CA VAL A 192 9.40 -2.90 -1.23
C VAL A 192 8.93 -4.02 -0.30
N PHE A 193 8.05 -3.70 0.65
CA PHE A 193 7.44 -4.68 1.55
C PHE A 193 6.48 -5.59 0.77
N LEU A 194 5.62 -5.02 -0.09
CA LEU A 194 4.70 -5.78 -0.93
C LEU A 194 5.45 -6.74 -1.87
N ARG A 195 6.53 -6.29 -2.51
CA ARG A 195 7.42 -7.14 -3.32
C ARG A 195 8.03 -8.26 -2.47
N GLY A 196 8.52 -7.94 -1.27
CA GLY A 196 9.06 -8.92 -0.33
C GLY A 196 8.04 -9.95 0.14
N CYS A 197 6.75 -9.58 0.18
CA CYS A 197 5.65 -10.50 0.43
C CYS A 197 5.32 -11.43 -0.76
N GLY A 198 5.89 -11.16 -1.94
CA GLY A 198 5.74 -11.97 -3.15
C GLY A 198 4.74 -11.43 -4.17
N LEU A 199 4.28 -10.17 -4.04
CA LEU A 199 3.41 -9.55 -5.03
C LEU A 199 4.22 -9.11 -6.26
N SER A 200 3.65 -9.27 -7.46
CA SER A 200 4.27 -8.79 -8.71
C SER A 200 4.12 -7.28 -8.87
N ASP A 201 4.99 -6.67 -9.67
CA ASP A 201 4.95 -5.23 -9.94
C ASP A 201 3.63 -4.81 -10.61
N GLU A 202 3.06 -5.66 -11.49
CA GLU A 202 1.76 -5.38 -12.11
C GLU A 202 0.67 -5.29 -11.05
N PHE A 203 0.62 -6.23 -10.10
CA PHE A 203 -0.39 -6.21 -9.05
C PHE A 203 -0.21 -5.02 -8.11
N ILE A 204 1.03 -4.67 -7.76
CA ILE A 204 1.32 -3.48 -6.94
C ILE A 204 0.82 -2.21 -7.62
N ALA A 205 1.02 -2.07 -8.93
CA ALA A 205 0.51 -0.93 -9.70
C ALA A 205 -1.03 -0.83 -9.69
N TYR A 206 -1.75 -1.96 -9.52
CA TYR A 206 -3.21 -1.97 -9.42
C TYR A 206 -3.76 -1.66 -8.02
N ILE A 207 -2.98 -1.76 -6.95
CA ILE A 207 -3.45 -1.57 -5.56
C ILE A 207 -4.18 -0.24 -5.32
N PRO A 208 -3.69 0.93 -5.79
CA PRO A 208 -4.38 2.20 -5.59
C PRO A 208 -5.82 2.16 -6.10
N SER A 209 -6.06 1.52 -7.25
CA SER A 209 -7.38 1.37 -7.88
C SER A 209 -8.40 0.65 -7.01
N LEU A 210 -7.93 -0.28 -6.17
CA LEU A 210 -8.80 -1.08 -5.31
C LEU A 210 -9.36 -0.23 -4.18
N THR A 211 -8.67 0.82 -3.75
CA THR A 211 -9.00 1.56 -2.51
C THR A 211 -9.86 2.80 -2.70
N GLY A 212 -10.45 3.00 -3.88
CA GLY A 212 -11.39 4.11 -4.10
C GLY A 212 -10.74 5.50 -4.08
N LYS A 213 -9.44 5.61 -3.80
CA LYS A 213 -8.63 6.65 -4.45
C LYS A 213 -8.77 6.38 -5.93
N GLY A 214 -9.58 7.21 -6.60
CA GLY A 214 -9.61 7.25 -8.05
C GLY A 214 -8.16 7.19 -8.48
N ILE A 215 -7.83 6.24 -9.35
CA ILE A 215 -6.50 6.22 -9.89
C ILE A 215 -6.32 7.61 -10.49
N GLU A 216 -5.34 8.39 -10.05
CA GLU A 216 -4.94 9.59 -10.80
C GLU A 216 -4.23 9.14 -12.09
N TYR A 217 -4.91 8.30 -12.87
CA TYR A 217 -4.69 8.24 -14.30
C TYR A 217 -5.44 9.46 -14.83
N TYR A 218 -4.69 10.44 -15.32
CA TYR A 218 -5.22 11.20 -16.44
C TYR A 218 -5.34 10.20 -17.59
N SER A 219 -6.53 9.65 -17.73
CA SER A 219 -6.91 8.89 -18.90
C SER A 219 -7.05 9.88 -20.05
N CYS A 220 -6.28 9.67 -21.12
CA CYS A 220 -6.26 10.56 -22.26
C CYS A 220 -6.68 9.85 -23.54
N PHE A 221 -7.57 10.45 -24.33
CA PHE A 221 -7.81 10.02 -25.70
C PHE A 221 -7.01 10.90 -26.64
N ILE A 222 -6.22 10.29 -27.52
CA ILE A 222 -5.55 11.01 -28.59
C ILE A 222 -6.41 10.92 -29.84
N SER A 223 -6.97 12.06 -30.24
CA SER A 223 -7.66 12.25 -31.51
C SER A 223 -6.69 12.85 -32.51
N TYR A 224 -6.50 12.19 -33.65
CA TYR A 224 -5.52 12.57 -34.67
C TYR A 224 -5.94 12.06 -36.05
N SER A 225 -5.33 12.63 -37.10
CA SER A 225 -5.43 12.05 -38.45
C SER A 225 -4.43 10.92 -38.63
N HIS A 226 -4.80 9.82 -39.29
CA HIS A 226 -3.87 8.71 -39.62
C HIS A 226 -2.58 9.16 -40.33
N LYS A 227 -2.59 10.32 -41.00
CA LYS A 227 -1.40 10.91 -41.64
C LYS A 227 -0.36 11.43 -40.62
N ASP A 228 -0.77 11.64 -39.38
CA ASP A 228 0.06 12.14 -38.28
C ASP A 228 0.51 11.02 -37.33
N GLU A 229 0.29 9.76 -37.70
CA GLU A 229 0.56 8.57 -36.88
C GLU A 229 1.99 8.52 -36.31
N VAL A 230 2.98 9.03 -37.06
CA VAL A 230 4.38 9.05 -36.60
C VAL A 230 4.55 9.93 -35.35
N PHE A 231 3.98 11.13 -35.36
CA PHE A 231 4.02 12.02 -34.19
C PHE A 231 3.17 11.45 -33.06
N THR A 232 1.95 10.99 -33.38
CA THR A 232 1.00 10.49 -32.40
C THR A 232 1.50 9.25 -31.68
N LYS A 233 2.13 8.28 -32.37
CA LYS A 233 2.75 7.11 -31.73
C LYS A 233 3.90 7.50 -30.80
N ARG A 234 4.71 8.49 -31.19
CA ARG A 234 5.78 8.99 -30.32
C ARG A 234 5.21 9.61 -29.04
N LEU A 235 4.24 10.51 -29.19
CA LEU A 235 3.56 11.15 -28.06
C LEU A 235 2.88 10.12 -27.15
N HIS A 236 2.19 9.15 -27.75
CA HIS A 236 1.54 8.05 -27.03
C HIS A 236 2.53 7.24 -26.20
N ASN A 237 3.63 6.80 -26.79
CA ASN A 237 4.67 6.05 -26.09
C ASN A 237 5.28 6.85 -24.93
N ASP A 238 5.56 8.14 -25.16
CA ASP A 238 6.17 9.00 -24.14
C ASP A 238 5.19 9.29 -22.99
N LEU A 239 3.89 9.45 -23.28
CA LEU A 239 2.83 9.58 -22.27
C LEU A 239 2.71 8.30 -21.42
N GLN A 240 2.71 7.13 -22.06
CA GLN A 240 2.68 5.85 -21.34
C GLN A 240 3.92 5.65 -20.47
N ALA A 241 5.11 5.98 -20.98
CA ALA A 241 6.36 5.91 -20.22
C ALA A 241 6.37 6.84 -18.98
N ASN A 242 5.53 7.87 -18.98
CA ASN A 242 5.36 8.82 -17.87
C ASN A 242 4.10 8.56 -17.02
N GLY A 243 3.51 7.36 -17.12
CA GLY A 243 2.38 6.93 -16.29
C GLY A 243 1.02 7.50 -16.69
N VAL A 244 0.92 8.14 -17.87
CA VAL A 244 -0.37 8.64 -18.40
C VAL A 244 -1.02 7.54 -19.23
N ARG A 245 -2.23 7.10 -18.84
CA ARG A 245 -2.97 6.06 -19.55
C ARG A 245 -3.60 6.68 -20.79
N CYS A 246 -3.07 6.38 -21.97
CA CYS A 246 -3.55 6.95 -23.22
C CYS A 246 -4.01 5.90 -24.22
N TRP A 247 -5.13 6.18 -24.87
CA TRP A 247 -5.71 5.39 -25.95
C TRP A 247 -5.87 6.25 -27.19
N PHE A 248 -5.86 5.62 -28.36
CA PHE A 248 -6.34 6.28 -29.57
C PHE A 248 -7.86 6.37 -29.54
N ALA A 249 -8.42 7.45 -30.08
CA ALA A 249 -9.85 7.58 -30.20
C ALA A 249 -10.45 6.37 -30.98
N PRO A 250 -11.66 5.89 -30.62
CA PRO A 250 -12.23 4.62 -31.12
C PRO A 250 -12.26 4.45 -32.65
N HIS A 251 -12.17 5.54 -33.41
CA HIS A 251 -12.27 5.53 -34.86
C HIS A 251 -11.00 5.04 -35.58
N ASP A 252 -9.86 4.93 -34.90
CA ASP A 252 -8.63 4.32 -35.45
C ASP A 252 -8.54 2.80 -35.23
N MET A 253 -9.44 2.21 -34.43
CA MET A 253 -9.56 0.75 -34.31
C MET A 253 -10.34 0.19 -35.50
N LYS A 254 -9.67 0.12 -36.67
CA LYS A 254 -10.06 -0.61 -37.90
C LYS A 254 -11.56 -0.63 -38.25
N ILE A 255 -11.88 0.08 -39.33
CA ILE A 255 -13.05 -0.18 -40.19
C ILE A 255 -13.05 -1.67 -40.56
N GLY A 256 -13.99 -2.42 -39.98
CA GLY A 256 -14.13 -3.85 -40.23
C GLY A 256 -14.83 -4.59 -39.10
N ASP A 257 -15.98 -4.10 -38.63
CA ASP A 257 -17.18 -4.90 -38.38
C ASP A 257 -18.25 -4.05 -37.68
N LYS A 258 -19.50 -4.27 -38.07
CA LYS A 258 -20.69 -3.73 -37.41
C LYS A 258 -20.78 -4.30 -35.99
N ILE A 259 -20.10 -3.70 -35.02
CA ILE A 259 -20.29 -4.01 -33.60
C ILE A 259 -20.64 -2.74 -32.83
N ARG A 260 -21.96 -2.56 -32.75
CA ARG A 260 -22.83 -2.07 -31.67
C ARG A 260 -22.39 -0.91 -30.73
N PRO A 261 -23.32 0.03 -30.47
CA PRO A 261 -23.17 1.12 -29.51
C PRO A 261 -23.42 0.65 -28.06
N THR A 262 -22.48 -0.06 -27.44
CA THR A 262 -22.75 -0.64 -26.10
C THR A 262 -21.62 -0.61 -25.09
N ILE A 263 -20.57 0.21 -25.27
CA ILE A 263 -19.55 0.37 -24.20
C ILE A 263 -19.18 1.85 -23.90
N ASP A 264 -19.54 2.83 -24.74
CA ASP A 264 -18.75 4.09 -24.74
C ASP A 264 -19.19 5.24 -23.80
N ASP A 265 -20.34 5.18 -23.14
CA ASP A 265 -20.79 6.33 -22.34
C ASP A 265 -20.28 6.33 -20.90
N SER A 266 -19.86 5.17 -20.37
CA SER A 266 -19.39 5.03 -18.98
C SER A 266 -17.88 5.25 -18.83
N ILE A 267 -17.12 5.14 -19.92
CA ILE A 267 -15.66 5.31 -19.95
C ILE A 267 -15.28 6.76 -20.28
N ARG A 268 -16.06 7.48 -21.10
CA ARG A 268 -15.86 8.91 -21.43
C ARG A 268 -16.14 9.89 -20.28
N VAL A 269 -16.43 9.40 -19.08
CA VAL A 269 -16.93 10.20 -17.96
C VAL A 269 -15.81 11.03 -17.28
N HIS A 270 -14.52 10.64 -17.42
CA HIS A 270 -13.41 11.31 -16.73
C HIS A 270 -12.14 11.58 -17.59
N ASP A 271 -12.21 11.45 -18.91
CA ASP A 271 -11.00 11.39 -19.75
C ASP A 271 -10.69 12.74 -20.44
N LYS A 272 -9.40 13.13 -20.44
CA LYS A 272 -8.88 14.33 -21.14
C LYS A 272 -8.73 14.02 -22.64
N LEU A 273 -9.19 14.89 -23.53
CA LEU A 273 -9.05 14.77 -24.98
C LEU A 273 -7.80 15.53 -25.45
N LEU A 274 -6.77 14.80 -25.87
CA LEU A 274 -5.63 15.35 -26.62
C LEU A 274 -5.98 15.39 -28.10
N LEU A 275 -6.09 16.60 -28.65
CA LEU A 275 -6.41 16.79 -30.06
C LEU A 275 -5.18 17.20 -30.86
N ILE A 276 -4.74 16.36 -31.79
CA ILE A 276 -3.62 16.66 -32.68
C ILE A 276 -4.12 17.49 -33.86
N LEU A 277 -3.67 18.75 -33.89
CA LEU A 277 -4.03 19.75 -34.89
C LEU A 277 -2.93 19.82 -35.95
N SER A 278 -3.23 19.20 -37.08
CA SER A 278 -2.50 19.30 -38.34
C SER A 278 -3.41 19.86 -39.44
N GLU A 279 -2.86 20.16 -40.61
CA GLU A 279 -3.61 20.44 -41.83
C GLU A 279 -4.72 19.41 -42.06
N HIS A 280 -4.44 18.13 -41.81
CA HIS A 280 -5.35 17.02 -42.05
C HIS A 280 -6.47 16.92 -41.01
N SER A 281 -6.18 17.23 -39.75
CA SER A 281 -7.19 17.29 -38.70
C SER A 281 -8.08 18.52 -38.86
N VAL A 282 -7.52 19.68 -39.22
CA VAL A 282 -8.26 20.94 -39.35
C VAL A 282 -9.26 20.93 -40.50
N GLN A 283 -9.00 20.15 -41.55
CA GLN A 283 -9.90 19.96 -42.69
C GLN A 283 -10.96 18.85 -42.46
N SER A 284 -10.97 18.21 -41.29
CA SER A 284 -11.85 17.07 -41.01
C SER A 284 -13.15 17.51 -40.33
N ASP A 285 -14.29 17.27 -40.98
CA ASP A 285 -15.62 17.49 -40.39
C ASP A 285 -15.79 16.72 -39.06
N TRP A 286 -15.14 15.55 -38.92
CA TRP A 286 -15.21 14.76 -37.71
C TRP A 286 -14.48 15.42 -36.53
N VAL A 287 -13.32 16.04 -36.78
CA VAL A 287 -12.58 16.78 -35.75
C VAL A 287 -13.38 17.99 -35.27
N GLU A 288 -14.09 18.66 -36.17
CA GLU A 288 -15.03 19.73 -35.80
C GLU A 288 -16.09 19.22 -34.82
N HIS A 289 -16.75 18.09 -35.12
CA HIS A 289 -17.74 17.49 -34.23
C HIS A 289 -17.15 17.08 -32.87
N GLU A 290 -15.93 16.52 -32.83
CA GLU A 290 -15.29 16.15 -31.56
C GLU A 290 -14.95 17.37 -30.70
N VAL A 291 -14.48 18.46 -31.31
CA VAL A 291 -14.17 19.70 -30.62
C VAL A 291 -15.44 20.32 -30.04
N GLU A 292 -16.51 20.40 -30.83
CA GLU A 292 -17.78 20.95 -30.38
C GLU A 292 -18.37 20.13 -29.24
N HIS A 293 -18.38 18.80 -29.38
CA HIS A 293 -18.81 17.89 -28.33
C HIS A 293 -17.97 18.03 -27.06
N ALA A 294 -16.65 18.17 -27.18
CA ALA A 294 -15.78 18.41 -26.03
C ALA A 294 -16.11 19.74 -25.33
N PHE A 295 -16.34 20.82 -26.08
CA PHE A 295 -16.76 22.10 -25.50
C PHE A 295 -18.10 22.03 -24.77
N ASP A 296 -19.06 21.28 -25.30
CA ASP A 296 -20.37 21.11 -24.67
C ASP A 296 -20.27 20.28 -23.38
N LEU A 297 -19.50 19.19 -23.40
CA LEU A 297 -19.20 18.42 -22.18
C LEU A 297 -18.52 19.26 -21.10
N GLU A 298 -17.60 20.16 -21.47
CA GLU A 298 -16.94 21.03 -20.50
C GLU A 298 -17.90 22.05 -19.87
N LYS A 299 -18.85 22.61 -20.65
CA LYS A 299 -19.87 23.54 -20.12
C LYS A 299 -20.74 22.86 -19.08
N GLU A 300 -21.11 21.60 -19.32
CA GLU A 300 -21.91 20.81 -18.37
C GLU A 300 -21.12 20.48 -17.10
N ARG A 301 -19.83 20.15 -17.24
CA ARG A 301 -19.00 19.60 -16.15
C ARG A 301 -18.20 20.65 -15.36
N LYS A 302 -18.06 21.88 -15.87
CA LYS A 302 -17.21 22.94 -15.28
C LYS A 302 -15.75 22.53 -15.08
N GLN A 303 -15.23 21.64 -15.92
CA GLN A 303 -13.85 21.15 -15.88
C GLN A 303 -13.26 21.17 -17.30
N THR A 304 -11.99 21.55 -17.43
CA THR A 304 -11.29 21.53 -18.73
C THR A 304 -10.92 20.12 -19.12
N GLY A 305 -11.32 19.71 -20.32
CA GLY A 305 -11.10 18.37 -20.86
C GLY A 305 -10.37 18.37 -22.20
N LEU A 306 -10.41 19.47 -22.98
CA LEU A 306 -9.78 19.58 -24.30
C LEU A 306 -8.38 20.20 -24.25
N PHE A 307 -7.40 19.45 -24.74
CA PHE A 307 -5.98 19.81 -24.81
C PHE A 307 -5.50 19.79 -26.28
N PRO A 308 -5.60 20.93 -26.99
CA PRO A 308 -5.20 21.01 -28.39
C PRO A 308 -3.67 21.10 -28.55
N LEU A 309 -3.11 20.29 -29.43
CA LEU A 309 -1.67 20.25 -29.74
C LEU A 309 -1.45 20.54 -31.22
N ARG A 310 -0.78 21.65 -31.56
CA ARG A 310 -0.46 21.96 -32.96
C ARG A 310 0.84 21.31 -33.38
N ILE A 311 0.86 20.66 -34.54
CA ILE A 311 2.07 20.10 -35.14
C ILE A 311 2.50 20.84 -36.42
N ASP A 312 1.66 21.75 -36.91
CA ASP A 312 1.93 22.70 -37.98
C ASP A 312 1.20 24.04 -37.70
N GLU A 313 1.20 24.95 -38.69
CA GLU A 313 0.56 26.28 -38.59
C GLU A 313 -0.90 26.29 -39.08
N SER A 314 -1.45 25.17 -39.55
CA SER A 314 -2.75 25.15 -40.23
C SER A 314 -3.90 25.60 -39.34
N ILE A 315 -3.87 25.31 -38.04
CA ILE A 315 -4.89 25.81 -37.10
C ILE A 315 -4.81 27.34 -36.93
N MET A 316 -3.61 27.91 -36.99
CA MET A 316 -3.40 29.35 -36.85
C MET A 316 -3.95 30.10 -38.05
N GLU A 317 -3.77 29.54 -39.24
CA GLU A 317 -4.22 30.07 -40.53
C GLU A 317 -5.72 29.80 -40.79
N SER A 318 -6.31 28.78 -40.18
CA SER A 318 -7.71 28.42 -40.39
C SER A 318 -8.68 29.53 -39.97
N THR A 319 -9.68 29.75 -40.83
CA THR A 319 -10.78 30.70 -40.64
C THR A 319 -12.09 30.01 -40.25
N THR A 320 -12.09 28.69 -40.03
CA THR A 320 -13.29 27.96 -39.61
C THR A 320 -13.75 28.39 -38.21
N GLY A 321 -15.06 28.31 -37.97
CA GLY A 321 -15.67 28.78 -36.73
C GLY A 321 -15.12 28.08 -35.48
N TRP A 322 -15.04 26.76 -35.51
CA TRP A 322 -14.51 25.95 -34.42
C TRP A 322 -13.02 26.20 -34.15
N ALA A 323 -12.20 26.37 -35.20
CA ALA A 323 -10.77 26.69 -35.04
C ALA A 323 -10.58 28.05 -34.36
N GLY A 324 -11.42 29.03 -34.71
CA GLY A 324 -11.47 30.32 -34.02
C GLY A 324 -11.84 30.18 -32.54
N ASN A 325 -12.74 29.26 -32.19
CA ASN A 325 -13.11 28.99 -30.80
C ASN A 325 -11.97 28.35 -30.01
N VAL A 326 -11.29 27.35 -30.56
CA VAL A 326 -10.12 26.72 -29.92
C VAL A 326 -9.03 27.77 -29.66
N LYS A 327 -8.70 28.61 -30.66
CA LYS A 327 -7.68 29.68 -30.53
C LYS A 327 -8.00 30.70 -29.44
N ARG A 328 -9.28 31.04 -29.22
CA ARG A 328 -9.69 32.02 -28.21
C ARG A 328 -9.81 31.44 -26.81
N GLN A 329 -10.19 30.18 -26.69
CA GLN A 329 -10.60 29.59 -25.41
C GLN A 329 -9.57 28.61 -24.83
N ARG A 330 -8.54 28.22 -25.58
CA ARG A 330 -7.55 27.22 -25.14
C ARG A 330 -6.12 27.67 -25.36
N HIS A 331 -5.24 27.20 -24.46
CA HIS A 331 -3.82 27.15 -24.75
C HIS A 331 -3.55 26.00 -25.70
N ILE A 332 -2.90 26.29 -26.83
CA ILE A 332 -2.53 25.29 -27.83
C ILE A 332 -1.07 24.91 -27.58
N GLY A 333 -0.83 23.65 -27.24
CA GLY A 333 0.52 23.12 -27.06
C GLY A 333 1.28 23.13 -28.39
N ASP A 334 2.46 23.77 -28.42
CA ASP A 334 3.26 23.92 -29.64
C ASP A 334 4.23 22.76 -29.83
N PHE A 335 3.90 21.86 -30.76
CA PHE A 335 4.73 20.74 -31.19
C PHE A 335 5.23 20.92 -32.63
N THR A 336 5.17 22.11 -33.23
CA THR A 336 5.62 22.35 -34.64
C THR A 336 7.06 21.89 -34.91
N LYS A 337 7.93 21.93 -33.89
CA LYS A 337 9.32 21.48 -33.95
C LYS A 337 9.56 20.10 -33.33
N TRP A 338 8.55 19.22 -33.28
CA TRP A 338 8.61 17.92 -32.61
C TRP A 338 9.75 17.00 -33.09
N LYS A 339 10.25 17.18 -34.32
CA LYS A 339 11.41 16.44 -34.85
C LYS A 339 12.73 16.84 -34.19
N GLN A 340 12.79 18.00 -33.54
CA GLN A 340 13.95 18.46 -32.77
C GLN A 340 13.80 17.99 -31.32
N ARG A 341 14.78 17.23 -30.82
CA ARG A 341 14.73 16.56 -29.51
C ARG A 341 14.40 17.53 -28.36
N ASP A 342 15.16 18.62 -28.25
CA ASP A 342 15.04 19.54 -27.12
C ASP A 342 13.73 20.34 -27.16
N ALA A 343 13.30 20.75 -28.36
CA ALA A 343 12.03 21.45 -28.54
C ALA A 343 10.84 20.55 -28.19
N TYR A 344 10.89 19.28 -28.61
CA TYR A 344 9.87 18.30 -28.25
C TYR A 344 9.80 18.08 -26.74
N GLN A 345 10.94 17.85 -26.07
CA GLN A 345 10.95 17.59 -24.63
C GLN A 345 10.39 18.79 -23.84
N ALA A 346 10.77 20.01 -24.22
CA ALA A 346 10.27 21.22 -23.57
C ALA A 346 8.74 21.38 -23.74
N ALA A 347 8.19 21.03 -24.91
CA ALA A 347 6.75 21.03 -25.16
C ALA A 347 6.03 19.89 -24.40
N PHE A 348 6.63 18.70 -24.37
CA PHE A 348 6.12 17.53 -23.66
C PHE A 348 6.06 17.74 -22.15
N ASP A 349 7.10 18.33 -21.54
CA ASP A 349 7.11 18.63 -20.10
C ASP A 349 6.04 19.66 -19.71
N ARG A 350 5.72 20.60 -20.61
CA ARG A 350 4.59 21.54 -20.43
C ARG A 350 3.27 20.78 -20.48
N LEU A 351 3.09 19.95 -21.51
CA LEU A 351 1.90 19.11 -21.66
C LEU A 351 1.66 18.24 -20.43
N LEU A 352 2.70 17.60 -19.88
CA LEU A 352 2.57 16.80 -18.66
C LEU A 352 2.14 17.63 -17.44
N ARG A 353 2.54 18.90 -17.34
CA ARG A 353 2.05 19.79 -16.28
C ARG A 353 0.60 20.18 -16.50
N ASP A 354 0.20 20.50 -17.72
CA ASP A 354 -1.18 20.86 -18.06
C ASP A 354 -2.12 19.66 -17.90
N LEU A 355 -1.65 18.46 -18.20
CA LEU A 355 -2.34 17.21 -17.91
C LEU A 355 -2.40 16.92 -16.41
N LYS A 356 -1.58 17.52 -15.56
CA LYS A 356 -1.62 17.36 -14.10
C LYS A 356 -2.39 18.45 -13.35
N ALA A 357 -2.68 19.57 -14.01
CA ALA A 357 -3.60 20.59 -13.54
C ALA A 357 -5.05 20.13 -13.71
#